data_AF-A0A4Q0YGR9-F1
#
_entry.id   AF-A0A4Q0YGR9-F1
#
_cell.length_a   1.000
_cell.length_b   1.000
_cell.length_c   1.000
_cell.angle_alpha   90.00
_cell.angle_beta   90.00
_cell.angle_gamma   90.00
#
_symmetry.space_group_name_H-M   'P 1'
#
loop_
_entity.id
_entity.type
_entity.pdbx_description
1 polymer ?
#
loop_
_entity_poly.entity_id
_entity_poly.type
_entity_poly.pdbx_seq_one_letter_code
_entity_poly.pdbx_strand_id
1 'polypeptide(L)'
;MDNQASVILIVFFSIVASPLLYIALNNINLTEVYIKGKDAYIVGLFNTLSYDIVVNKLENNPQVDRLILTVNPGSLDDEETFKLGRYLRDKGLNTHLLSKSVVASGAVDLFLSGKKRTVEMRAQLGVHSWSDGFNEASDFPVDDPAHHLNAKYIEDMLGKDDFYWFTINSAPADDMYWMKANDLSKFGVVTEHFSNPVMSIK
;
A
#
# COMPACT_ATOMS: atom_id res chain seq x y z
N MET A 1 -12.38 20.71 24.63
CA MET A 1 -13.06 20.89 23.34
C MET A 1 -11.99 20.68 22.28
N ASP A 2 -11.83 19.55 21.60
CA ASP A 2 -12.64 18.33 21.51
C ASP A 2 -11.71 17.13 21.33
N ASN A 3 -12.02 16.08 22.08
CA ASN A 3 -11.42 14.77 21.98
C ASN A 3 -12.18 14.01 20.88
N GLN A 4 -11.82 14.25 19.62
CA GLN A 4 -12.18 13.35 18.51
C GLN A 4 -10.94 12.53 18.20
N ALA A 5 -10.54 11.69 19.16
CA ALA A 5 -9.73 10.52 18.85
C ALA A 5 -10.67 9.60 18.08
N SER A 6 -10.70 9.77 16.75
CA SER A 6 -11.38 8.87 15.83
C SER A 6 -10.87 7.47 16.15
N VAL A 7 -11.73 6.68 16.79
CA VAL A 7 -11.53 5.24 16.92
C VAL A 7 -11.67 4.70 15.51
N ILE A 8 -10.54 4.62 14.79
CA ILE A 8 -10.48 3.97 13.49
C ILE A 8 -10.61 2.48 13.78
N LEU A 9 -11.85 1.99 13.65
CA LEU A 9 -12.14 0.57 13.65
C LEU A 9 -11.48 0.00 12.38
N ILE A 10 -10.35 -0.68 12.54
CA ILE A 10 -9.71 -1.44 11.46
C ILE A 10 -10.59 -2.68 11.25
N VAL A 11 -11.60 -2.53 10.40
CA VAL A 11 -12.35 -3.69 9.90
C VAL A 11 -11.57 -4.19 8.69
N PHE A 12 -10.83 -5.29 8.86
CA PHE A 12 -10.41 -6.12 7.74
C PHE A 12 -11.67 -6.73 7.15
N PHE A 13 -12.33 -5.99 6.26
CA PHE A 13 -13.40 -6.56 5.48
C PHE A 13 -12.75 -7.52 4.48
N SER A 14 -13.15 -8.80 4.53
CA SER A 14 -13.13 -9.64 3.34
C SER A 14 -14.16 -9.06 2.35
N ILE A 15 -13.79 -7.98 1.65
CA ILE A 15 -14.69 -7.15 0.81
C ILE A 15 -15.30 -7.98 -0.34
N VAL A 16 -14.70 -9.13 -0.65
CA VAL A 16 -15.01 -9.96 -1.81
C VAL A 16 -16.35 -10.73 -1.75
N ALA A 17 -17.03 -10.79 -0.60
CA ALA A 17 -18.24 -11.61 -0.48
C ALA A 17 -19.47 -11.06 -1.23
N SER A 18 -19.46 -9.81 -1.71
CA SER A 18 -20.60 -9.23 -2.43
C SER A 18 -20.18 -8.42 -3.66
N PRO A 19 -20.50 -8.89 -4.89
CA PRO A 19 -20.23 -8.15 -6.12
C PRO A 19 -20.86 -6.74 -6.15
N LEU A 20 -22.05 -6.58 -5.56
CA LEU A 20 -22.73 -5.27 -5.46
C LEU A 20 -21.98 -4.31 -4.54
N LEU A 21 -21.48 -4.82 -3.39
CA LEU A 21 -20.66 -4.01 -2.49
C LEU A 21 -19.35 -3.62 -3.17
N TYR A 22 -18.68 -4.56 -3.86
CA TYR A 22 -17.46 -4.28 -4.61
C TYR A 22 -17.66 -3.18 -5.67
N ILE A 23 -18.73 -3.26 -6.47
CA ILE A 23 -19.08 -2.22 -7.44
C ILE A 23 -19.34 -0.88 -6.73
N ALA A 24 -20.11 -0.87 -5.65
CA ALA A 24 -20.43 0.35 -4.92
C ALA A 24 -19.16 1.01 -4.34
N LEU A 25 -18.27 0.22 -3.74
CA LEU A 25 -17.03 0.71 -3.13
C LEU A 25 -16.05 1.28 -4.17
N ASN A 26 -16.06 0.78 -5.41
CA ASN A 26 -15.27 1.37 -6.51
C ASN A 26 -15.84 2.70 -7.05
N ASN A 27 -17.05 3.08 -6.65
CA ASN A 27 -17.71 4.31 -7.12
C ASN A 27 -17.83 5.40 -6.03
N ILE A 28 -17.28 5.19 -4.85
CA ILE A 28 -17.25 6.19 -3.78
C ILE A 28 -15.81 6.57 -3.44
N ASN A 29 -15.61 7.80 -2.97
CA ASN A 29 -14.28 8.23 -2.53
C ASN A 29 -13.91 7.51 -1.22
N LEU A 30 -12.89 6.66 -1.28
CA LEU A 30 -12.30 5.97 -0.13
C LEU A 30 -10.83 6.34 0.10
N THR A 31 -10.28 7.27 -0.67
CA THR A 31 -8.90 7.75 -0.56
C THR A 31 -8.89 9.23 -0.21
N GLU A 32 -8.28 9.57 0.93
CA GLU A 32 -8.09 10.96 1.30
C GLU A 32 -6.62 11.34 1.24
N VAL A 33 -6.35 12.57 0.77
CA VAL A 33 -5.01 13.13 0.67
C VAL A 33 -4.94 14.51 1.31
N TYR A 34 -4.05 14.66 2.29
CA TYR A 34 -3.76 15.91 2.98
C TYR A 34 -2.31 16.35 2.72
N ILE A 35 -2.09 17.65 2.50
CA ILE A 35 -0.77 18.19 2.18
C ILE A 35 -0.24 19.01 3.35
N LYS A 36 1.01 18.74 3.74
CA LYS A 36 1.72 19.51 4.75
C LYS A 36 3.16 19.74 4.31
N GLY A 37 3.44 20.96 3.82
CA GLY A 37 4.74 21.29 3.27
C GLY A 37 5.05 20.42 2.06
N LYS A 38 6.07 19.56 2.19
CA LYS A 38 6.53 18.62 1.15
C LYS A 38 5.94 17.22 1.26
N ASP A 39 5.14 16.97 2.29
CA ASP A 39 4.57 15.66 2.56
C ASP A 39 3.10 15.63 2.12
N ALA A 40 2.74 14.60 1.35
CA ALA A 40 1.36 14.21 1.12
C ALA A 40 1.00 13.03 2.03
N TYR A 41 0.07 13.22 2.95
CA TYR A 41 -0.47 12.17 3.81
C TYR A 41 -1.63 11.51 3.11
N ILE A 42 -1.59 10.19 2.99
CA ILE A 42 -2.63 9.38 2.35
C ILE A 42 -3.22 8.40 3.35
N VAL A 43 -4.54 8.24 3.30
CA VAL A 43 -5.32 7.37 4.18
C VAL A 43 -6.48 6.77 3.39
N GLY A 44 -6.90 5.56 3.79
CA GLY A 44 -8.04 4.86 3.22
C GLY A 44 -7.67 3.80 2.17
N LEU A 45 -8.70 3.25 1.54
CA LEU A 45 -8.60 2.19 0.53
C LEU A 45 -8.32 2.78 -0.84
N PHE A 46 -7.54 2.05 -1.64
CA PHE A 46 -7.33 2.38 -3.04
C PHE A 46 -8.38 1.71 -3.93
N ASN A 47 -8.98 2.45 -4.84
CA ASN A 47 -10.01 1.98 -5.75
C ASN A 47 -9.87 2.73 -7.09
N THR A 48 -10.83 2.53 -8.00
CA THR A 48 -10.84 3.16 -9.32
C THR A 48 -10.69 4.69 -9.29
N LEU A 49 -11.12 5.37 -8.22
CA LEU A 49 -11.04 6.84 -8.10
C LEU A 49 -9.69 7.33 -7.57
N SER A 50 -8.90 6.47 -6.95
CA SER A 50 -7.69 6.86 -6.22
C SER A 50 -6.63 7.49 -7.09
N TYR A 51 -6.47 7.02 -8.34
CA TYR A 51 -5.52 7.59 -9.27
C TYR A 51 -5.77 9.08 -9.46
N ASP A 52 -6.97 9.46 -9.89
CA ASP A 52 -7.32 10.85 -10.17
C ASP A 52 -7.27 11.71 -8.90
N ILE A 53 -7.72 11.18 -7.76
CA ILE A 53 -7.67 11.92 -6.48
C ILE A 53 -6.24 12.28 -6.10
N VAL A 54 -5.34 11.29 -6.13
CA VAL A 54 -3.95 11.47 -5.69
C VAL A 54 -3.17 12.31 -6.70
N VAL A 55 -3.28 12.00 -8.00
CA VAL A 55 -2.60 12.74 -9.06
C VAL A 55 -3.02 14.21 -9.08
N ASN A 56 -4.32 14.50 -9.07
CA ASN A 56 -4.81 15.89 -9.02
C ASN A 56 -4.27 16.64 -7.79
N LYS A 57 -4.17 15.97 -6.63
CA LYS A 57 -3.62 16.59 -5.43
C LYS A 57 -2.13 16.91 -5.60
N LEU A 58 -1.35 15.98 -6.15
CA LEU A 58 0.10 16.15 -6.36
C LEU A 58 0.41 17.21 -7.42
N GLU A 59 -0.35 17.26 -8.52
CA GLU A 59 -0.15 18.25 -9.58
C GLU A 59 -0.44 19.68 -9.10
N ASN A 60 -1.41 19.84 -8.19
CA ASN A 60 -1.69 21.11 -7.53
C ASN A 60 -0.70 21.44 -6.38
N ASN A 61 0.21 20.54 -6.04
CA ASN A 61 1.18 20.70 -4.94
C ASN A 61 2.58 20.22 -5.37
N PRO A 62 3.23 20.89 -6.35
CA PRO A 62 4.48 20.42 -6.96
C PRO A 62 5.68 20.41 -6.01
N GLN A 63 5.57 21.02 -4.82
CA GLN A 63 6.59 20.96 -3.78
C GLN A 63 6.65 19.61 -3.06
N VAL A 64 5.64 18.76 -3.22
CA VAL A 64 5.59 17.44 -2.59
C VAL A 64 6.67 16.55 -3.18
N ASP A 65 7.51 15.99 -2.33
CA ASP A 65 8.54 15.02 -2.70
C ASP A 65 8.42 13.69 -1.93
N ARG A 66 7.43 13.57 -1.04
CA ARG A 66 7.22 12.39 -0.20
C ARG A 66 5.75 12.11 0.09
N LEU A 67 5.37 10.84 -0.06
CA LEU A 67 4.07 10.28 0.30
C LEU A 67 4.17 9.57 1.66
N ILE A 68 3.30 9.93 2.60
CA ILE A 68 3.20 9.34 3.92
C ILE A 68 1.94 8.46 3.96
N LEU A 69 2.13 7.13 3.90
CA LEU A 69 1.01 6.20 4.07
C LEU A 69 0.75 6.04 5.57
N THR A 70 -0.51 6.16 5.96
CA THR A 70 -0.94 6.16 7.37
C THR A 70 -1.76 4.91 7.66
N VAL A 71 -3.08 4.97 7.55
CA VAL A 71 -3.96 3.81 7.66
C VAL A 71 -4.48 3.48 6.28
N ASN A 72 -3.90 2.46 5.64
CA ASN A 72 -4.21 2.08 4.26
C ASN A 72 -4.45 0.57 4.20
N PRO A 73 -5.71 0.12 4.16
CA PRO A 73 -6.03 -1.30 4.31
C PRO A 73 -5.70 -2.14 3.07
N GLY A 74 -5.56 -1.52 1.90
CA GLY A 74 -5.36 -2.23 0.65
C GLY A 74 -5.94 -1.51 -0.56
N SER A 75 -6.07 -2.27 -1.64
CA SER A 75 -6.71 -1.90 -2.90
C SER A 75 -7.96 -2.75 -3.15
N LEU A 76 -8.90 -2.18 -3.89
CA LEU A 76 -10.01 -2.87 -4.55
C LEU A 76 -9.75 -3.01 -6.04
N ASP A 77 -9.01 -2.06 -6.62
CA ASP A 77 -8.69 -1.99 -8.05
C ASP A 77 -7.16 -1.94 -8.18
N ASP A 78 -6.57 -3.09 -8.43
CA ASP A 78 -5.11 -3.24 -8.55
C ASP A 78 -4.58 -2.54 -9.80
N GLU A 79 -5.32 -2.51 -10.90
CA GLU A 79 -4.89 -1.85 -12.13
C GLU A 79 -4.70 -0.35 -11.92
N GLU A 80 -5.69 0.33 -11.34
CA GLU A 80 -5.59 1.76 -11.03
C GLU A 80 -4.58 2.03 -9.91
N THR A 81 -4.45 1.14 -8.93
CA THR A 81 -3.42 1.25 -7.87
C THR A 81 -2.01 1.14 -8.45
N PHE A 82 -1.78 0.22 -9.38
CA PHE A 82 -0.48 0.01 -10.02
C PHE A 82 -0.14 1.13 -11.00
N LYS A 83 -1.13 1.63 -11.73
CA LYS A 83 -0.99 2.83 -12.56
C LYS A 83 -0.61 4.05 -11.72
N LEU A 84 -1.25 4.24 -10.56
CA LEU A 84 -0.86 5.29 -9.60
C LEU A 84 0.57 5.07 -9.12
N GLY A 85 0.93 3.85 -8.72
CA GLY A 85 2.27 3.52 -8.28
C GLY A 85 3.35 3.82 -9.32
N ARG A 86 3.12 3.49 -10.61
CA ARG A 86 4.04 3.85 -11.70
C ARG A 86 4.17 5.36 -11.86
N TYR A 87 3.06 6.11 -11.79
CA TYR A 87 3.10 7.58 -11.79
C TYR A 87 3.96 8.14 -10.64
N LEU A 88 3.79 7.64 -9.42
CA LEU A 88 4.57 8.08 -8.25
C LEU A 88 6.07 7.80 -8.43
N ARG A 89 6.41 6.61 -8.97
CA ARG A 89 7.78 6.21 -9.27
C ARG A 89 8.41 7.11 -10.33
N ASP A 90 7.70 7.39 -11.41
CA ASP A 90 8.16 8.26 -12.52
C ASP A 90 8.38 9.70 -12.07
N LYS A 91 7.55 10.21 -11.15
CA LYS A 91 7.75 11.50 -10.49
C LYS A 91 8.93 11.52 -9.50
N GLY A 92 9.51 10.35 -9.19
CA GLY A 92 10.62 10.22 -8.26
C GLY A 92 10.26 10.50 -6.80
N LEU A 93 8.98 10.33 -6.44
CA LEU A 93 8.52 10.53 -5.06
C LEU A 93 9.09 9.48 -4.11
N ASN A 94 9.26 9.88 -2.86
CA ASN A 94 9.62 8.97 -1.77
C ASN A 94 8.37 8.46 -1.06
N THR A 95 8.45 7.31 -0.40
CA THR A 95 7.36 6.81 0.46
C THR A 95 7.89 6.59 1.89
N HIS A 96 7.02 6.86 2.85
CA HIS A 96 7.37 6.78 4.26
C HIS A 96 6.21 6.30 5.12
N LEU A 97 6.52 5.44 6.09
CA LEU A 97 5.57 5.00 7.12
C LEU A 97 5.97 5.55 8.47
N LEU A 98 5.00 6.14 9.17
CA LEU A 98 5.14 6.57 10.55
C LEU A 98 5.01 5.38 11.50
N SER A 99 5.46 5.55 12.74
CA SER A 99 5.41 4.52 13.80
C SER A 99 4.01 3.99 14.13
N LYS A 100 2.96 4.71 13.71
CA LYS A 100 1.55 4.32 13.85
C LYS A 100 0.88 3.94 12.53
N SER A 101 1.63 3.92 11.43
CA SER A 101 1.10 3.52 10.14
C SER A 101 0.77 2.02 10.15
N VAL A 102 -0.37 1.69 9.54
CA VAL A 102 -0.84 0.33 9.28
C VAL A 102 -1.18 0.27 7.80
N VAL A 103 -0.33 -0.40 7.04
CA VAL A 103 -0.42 -0.52 5.59
C VAL A 103 -0.55 -2.00 5.25
N ALA A 104 -1.53 -2.39 4.46
CA ALA A 104 -1.77 -3.79 4.16
C ALA A 104 -2.14 -4.01 2.68
N SER A 105 -1.99 -5.24 2.19
CA SER A 105 -2.43 -5.66 0.86
C SER A 105 -1.86 -4.75 -0.24
N GLY A 106 -2.61 -4.38 -1.29
CA GLY A 106 -2.13 -3.50 -2.36
C GLY A 106 -1.70 -2.09 -1.93
N ALA A 107 -1.91 -1.69 -0.68
CA ALA A 107 -1.28 -0.47 -0.15
C ALA A 107 0.22 -0.66 0.12
N VAL A 108 0.67 -1.90 0.39
CA VAL A 108 2.10 -2.25 0.42
C VAL A 108 2.68 -2.06 -0.97
N ASP A 109 1.97 -2.47 -2.02
CA ASP A 109 2.41 -2.30 -3.41
C ASP A 109 2.58 -0.82 -3.74
N LEU A 110 1.62 0.02 -3.37
CA LEU A 110 1.76 1.47 -3.52
C LEU A 110 2.96 2.03 -2.73
N PHE A 111 3.24 1.51 -1.52
CA PHE A 111 4.45 1.89 -0.78
C PHE A 111 5.74 1.56 -1.53
N LEU A 112 5.78 0.47 -2.30
CA LEU A 112 6.94 0.09 -3.13
C LEU A 112 7.22 1.07 -4.27
N SER A 113 6.25 1.92 -4.65
CA SER A 113 6.46 2.95 -5.67
C SER A 113 7.53 3.99 -5.32
N GLY A 114 7.83 4.17 -4.03
CA GLY A 114 8.81 5.16 -3.58
C GLY A 114 10.21 4.89 -4.10
N LYS A 115 10.89 5.94 -4.58
CA LYS A 115 12.31 5.88 -4.93
C LYS A 115 13.18 5.61 -3.69
N LYS A 116 12.89 6.32 -2.60
CA LYS A 116 13.37 6.02 -1.25
C LYS A 116 12.18 5.59 -0.39
N ARG A 117 12.33 4.46 0.29
CA ARG A 117 11.29 3.78 1.08
C ARG A 117 11.78 3.62 2.51
N THR A 118 11.09 4.27 3.44
CA THR A 118 11.51 4.35 4.84
C THR A 118 10.36 4.03 5.78
N VAL A 119 10.68 3.40 6.90
CA VAL A 119 9.69 2.89 7.85
C VAL A 119 10.18 3.21 9.25
N GLU A 120 9.38 3.94 10.03
CA GLU A 120 9.65 4.14 11.45
C GLU A 120 9.41 2.84 12.25
N MET A 121 10.08 2.73 13.40
CA MET A 121 9.86 1.61 14.31
C MET A 121 8.38 1.52 14.70
N ARG A 122 7.83 0.29 14.71
CA ARG A 122 6.43 -0.06 15.04
C ARG A 122 5.39 0.17 13.94
N ALA A 123 5.76 0.76 12.80
CA ALA A 123 4.90 0.72 11.63
C ALA A 123 4.63 -0.73 11.21
N GLN A 124 3.42 -1.01 10.72
CA GLN A 124 2.99 -2.35 10.33
C GLN A 124 2.77 -2.42 8.82
N LEU A 125 3.39 -3.40 8.18
CA LEU A 125 3.10 -3.78 6.80
C LEU A 125 2.58 -5.22 6.78
N GLY A 126 1.38 -5.41 6.23
CA GLY A 126 0.71 -6.70 6.15
C GLY A 126 0.58 -7.17 4.70
N VAL A 127 0.86 -8.44 4.43
CA VAL A 127 0.68 -9.07 3.12
C VAL A 127 -0.16 -10.33 3.23
N HIS A 128 -0.89 -10.65 2.17
CA HIS A 128 -1.71 -11.84 2.05
C HIS A 128 -1.96 -12.16 0.57
N SER A 129 -2.54 -13.33 0.31
CA SER A 129 -3.02 -13.75 -1.01
C SER A 129 -4.18 -12.87 -1.51
N TRP A 130 -4.20 -12.50 -2.78
CA TRP A 130 -5.39 -11.89 -3.39
C TRP A 130 -6.45 -12.96 -3.67
N SER A 131 -7.70 -12.55 -3.87
CA SER A 131 -8.80 -13.46 -4.22
C SER A 131 -9.71 -12.85 -5.28
N ASP A 132 -10.19 -13.68 -6.20
CA ASP A 132 -11.22 -13.34 -7.19
C ASP A 132 -12.66 -13.54 -6.67
N GLY A 133 -12.79 -13.92 -5.38
CA GLY A 133 -14.06 -14.27 -4.71
C GLY A 133 -14.40 -15.77 -4.73
N PHE A 134 -13.71 -16.56 -5.53
CA PHE A 134 -13.87 -18.02 -5.62
C PHE A 134 -12.56 -18.77 -5.32
N ASN A 135 -11.46 -18.23 -5.83
CA ASN A 135 -10.12 -18.74 -5.70
C ASN A 135 -9.23 -17.68 -5.06
N GLU A 136 -8.17 -18.13 -4.43
CA GLU A 136 -7.05 -17.31 -3.99
C GLU A 136 -5.88 -17.47 -4.95
N ALA A 137 -4.92 -16.56 -4.91
CA ALA A 137 -3.74 -16.63 -5.77
C ALA A 137 -3.05 -18.00 -5.75
N SER A 138 -2.94 -18.64 -4.58
CA SER A 138 -2.28 -19.94 -4.42
C SER A 138 -3.04 -21.12 -5.03
N ASP A 139 -4.31 -20.94 -5.41
CA ASP A 139 -5.09 -21.97 -6.09
C ASP A 139 -4.77 -22.05 -7.60
N PHE A 140 -4.14 -21.00 -8.15
CA PHE A 140 -3.72 -20.97 -9.54
C PHE A 140 -2.35 -21.65 -9.72
N PRO A 141 -2.11 -22.35 -10.85
CA PRO A 141 -0.78 -22.81 -11.22
C PRO A 141 0.23 -21.66 -11.30
N VAL A 142 1.49 -21.92 -10.96
CA VAL A 142 2.55 -20.88 -10.95
C VAL A 142 2.75 -20.20 -12.32
N ASP A 143 2.44 -20.88 -13.42
CA ASP A 143 2.51 -20.36 -14.79
C ASP A 143 1.18 -19.75 -15.30
N ASP A 144 0.17 -19.63 -14.44
CA ASP A 144 -1.12 -19.06 -14.79
C ASP A 144 -1.00 -17.53 -15.03
N PRO A 145 -1.60 -17.01 -16.11
CA PRO A 145 -1.55 -15.58 -16.42
C PRO A 145 -2.21 -14.68 -15.37
N ALA A 146 -3.04 -15.21 -14.46
CA ALA A 146 -3.62 -14.46 -13.35
C ALA A 146 -2.54 -13.81 -12.45
N HIS A 147 -1.34 -14.39 -12.40
CA HIS A 147 -0.23 -13.84 -11.64
C HIS A 147 0.45 -12.63 -12.29
N HIS A 148 0.31 -12.47 -13.61
CA HIS A 148 1.17 -11.56 -14.38
C HIS A 148 1.05 -10.10 -13.95
N LEU A 149 -0.16 -9.60 -13.68
CA LEU A 149 -0.38 -8.19 -13.36
C LEU A 149 0.41 -7.77 -12.10
N ASN A 150 0.21 -8.50 -11.00
CA ASN A 150 0.84 -8.23 -9.71
C ASN A 150 2.34 -8.58 -9.74
N ALA A 151 2.72 -9.73 -10.30
CA ALA A 151 4.13 -10.12 -10.41
C ALA A 151 4.95 -9.10 -11.21
N LYS A 152 4.42 -8.63 -12.35
CA LYS A 152 5.07 -7.59 -13.17
C LYS A 152 5.20 -6.28 -12.40
N TYR A 153 4.18 -5.87 -11.64
CA TYR A 153 4.27 -4.65 -10.85
C TYR A 153 5.36 -4.75 -9.77
N ILE A 154 5.43 -5.87 -9.05
CA ILE A 154 6.50 -6.10 -8.08
C ILE A 154 7.88 -6.09 -8.76
N GLU A 155 8.02 -6.73 -9.92
CA GLU A 155 9.24 -6.69 -10.71
C GLU A 155 9.61 -5.26 -11.13
N ASP A 156 8.64 -4.44 -11.57
CA ASP A 156 8.87 -3.03 -11.94
C ASP A 156 9.42 -2.22 -10.74
N MET A 157 8.97 -2.52 -9.52
CA MET A 157 9.33 -1.76 -8.32
C MET A 157 10.61 -2.22 -7.64
N LEU A 158 10.88 -3.54 -7.67
CA LEU A 158 11.97 -4.20 -6.94
C LEU A 158 13.06 -4.81 -7.83
N GLY A 159 12.83 -4.91 -9.13
CA GLY A 159 13.72 -5.56 -10.11
C GLY A 159 13.62 -7.09 -10.13
N LYS A 160 12.68 -7.67 -9.39
CA LYS A 160 12.41 -9.11 -9.28
C LYS A 160 11.01 -9.33 -8.70
N ASP A 161 10.44 -10.50 -8.93
CA ASP A 161 9.08 -10.88 -8.52
C ASP A 161 9.05 -11.78 -7.28
N ASP A 162 10.19 -12.12 -6.67
CA ASP A 162 10.25 -13.03 -5.51
C ASP A 162 9.41 -12.55 -4.32
N PHE A 163 9.23 -11.23 -4.17
CA PHE A 163 8.35 -10.66 -3.16
C PHE A 163 6.87 -10.94 -3.44
N TYR A 164 6.44 -10.98 -4.71
CA TYR A 164 5.06 -11.35 -5.07
C TYR A 164 4.76 -12.78 -4.63
N TRP A 165 5.65 -13.73 -4.95
CA TRP A 165 5.48 -15.12 -4.54
C TRP A 165 5.50 -15.26 -3.01
N PHE A 166 6.29 -14.45 -2.32
CA PHE A 166 6.26 -14.39 -0.87
C PHE A 166 4.92 -13.89 -0.34
N THR A 167 4.35 -12.80 -0.88
CA THR A 167 3.10 -12.22 -0.36
C THR A 167 1.95 -13.21 -0.44
N ILE A 168 1.77 -13.84 -1.60
CA ILE A 168 0.64 -14.74 -1.84
C ILE A 168 0.72 -16.07 -1.10
N ASN A 169 1.93 -16.48 -0.66
CA ASN A 169 2.15 -17.71 0.10
C ASN A 169 2.28 -17.47 1.61
N SER A 170 2.21 -16.22 2.08
CA SER A 170 2.42 -15.89 3.50
C SER A 170 1.17 -16.01 4.36
N ALA A 171 -0.01 -15.72 3.80
CA ALA A 171 -1.31 -15.83 4.45
C ALA A 171 -2.43 -15.98 3.40
N PRO A 172 -3.51 -16.70 3.72
CA PRO A 172 -4.70 -16.75 2.86
C PRO A 172 -5.37 -15.38 2.74
N ALA A 173 -6.28 -15.24 1.79
CA ALA A 173 -6.92 -13.97 1.44
C ALA A 173 -7.75 -13.34 2.58
N ASP A 174 -8.17 -14.12 3.57
CA ASP A 174 -8.94 -13.68 4.73
C ASP A 174 -8.10 -13.53 6.02
N ASP A 175 -6.77 -13.71 5.94
CA ASP A 175 -5.83 -13.52 7.04
C ASP A 175 -4.73 -12.50 6.65
N MET A 176 -3.78 -12.26 7.55
CA MET A 176 -2.72 -11.28 7.35
C MET A 176 -1.39 -11.75 7.92
N TYR A 177 -0.37 -11.82 7.06
CA TYR A 177 1.01 -11.95 7.52
C TYR A 177 1.62 -10.56 7.74
N TRP A 178 1.79 -10.19 9.01
CA TRP A 178 2.49 -8.97 9.39
C TRP A 178 4.01 -9.14 9.27
N MET A 179 4.60 -8.45 8.30
CA MET A 179 6.01 -8.58 7.96
C MET A 179 6.93 -8.16 9.10
N LYS A 180 7.99 -8.95 9.31
CA LYS A 180 9.06 -8.65 10.25
C LYS A 180 10.11 -7.77 9.60
N ALA A 181 10.94 -7.11 10.41
CA ALA A 181 12.09 -6.33 9.94
C ALA A 181 13.01 -7.09 8.97
N ASN A 182 13.20 -8.39 9.22
CA ASN A 182 13.99 -9.25 8.34
C ASN A 182 13.33 -9.45 6.97
N ASP A 183 12.00 -9.55 6.91
CA ASP A 183 11.26 -9.70 5.65
C ASP A 183 11.42 -8.42 4.81
N LEU A 184 11.24 -7.25 5.45
CA LEU A 184 11.41 -5.95 4.77
C LEU A 184 12.80 -5.79 4.16
N SER A 185 13.83 -6.27 4.86
CA SER A 185 15.23 -6.21 4.40
C SER A 185 15.50 -7.25 3.31
N LYS A 186 15.05 -8.49 3.49
CA LYS A 186 15.25 -9.62 2.57
C LYS A 186 14.71 -9.31 1.17
N PHE A 187 13.51 -8.73 1.10
CA PHE A 187 12.84 -8.42 -0.16
C PHE A 187 13.12 -7.00 -0.66
N GLY A 188 13.92 -6.21 0.06
CA GLY A 188 14.21 -4.84 -0.33
C GLY A 188 12.96 -3.95 -0.36
N VAL A 189 12.01 -4.19 0.55
CA VAL A 189 10.81 -3.35 0.74
C VAL A 189 11.19 -1.95 1.22
N VAL A 190 12.24 -1.87 2.05
CA VAL A 190 12.85 -0.61 2.49
C VAL A 190 14.19 -0.38 1.78
N THR A 191 14.50 0.87 1.47
CA THR A 191 15.79 1.25 0.86
C THR A 191 16.81 1.75 1.88
N GLU A 192 16.38 2.02 3.11
CA GLU A 192 17.24 2.41 4.21
C GLU A 192 16.93 1.57 5.45
N HIS A 193 17.96 1.29 6.24
CA HIS A 193 17.79 0.62 7.53
C HIS A 193 16.98 1.52 8.48
N PHE A 194 16.19 0.90 9.37
CA PHE A 194 15.37 1.60 10.36
C PHE A 194 16.16 2.71 11.05
N SER A 195 15.82 3.96 10.77
CA SER A 195 16.40 5.10 11.46
C SER A 195 15.81 5.17 12.87
N ASN A 196 16.64 5.03 13.90
CA ASN A 196 16.26 5.49 15.23
C ASN A 196 16.00 7.00 15.14
N PRO A 197 14.88 7.52 15.69
CA PRO A 197 14.74 8.95 15.84
C PRO A 197 15.88 9.41 16.73
N VAL A 198 16.82 10.17 16.16
CA VAL A 198 17.82 10.88 16.95
C VAL A 198 17.03 11.81 17.86
N MET A 199 16.97 11.51 19.15
CA MET A 199 16.59 12.49 20.15
C MET A 199 17.60 13.62 20.07
N SER A 200 17.28 14.65 19.28
CA SER A 200 17.94 15.94 19.39
C SER A 200 17.49 16.55 20.70
N ILE A 201 18.20 16.21 21.78
CA ILE A 201 18.15 16.99 23.01
C ILE A 201 18.80 18.33 22.66
N LYS A 202 17.98 19.36 22.49
CA LYS A 202 18.42 20.76 22.62
C LYS A 202 18.05 21.23 24.02
#